data_AF-C0B4P0-F1
#
_entry.id   AF-C0B4P0-F1
#
_cell.length_a   1.000
_cell.length_b   1.000
_cell.length_c   1.000
_cell.angle_alpha   90.00
_cell.angle_beta   90.00
_cell.angle_gamma   90.00
#
_symmetry.space_group_name_H-M   'P 1'
#
loop_
_entity.id
_entity.type
_entity.pdbx_description
1 polymer ?
#
loop_
_entity_poly.entity_id
_entity_poly.type
_entity_poly.pdbx_seq_one_letter_code
_entity_poly.pdbx_strand_id
1 'polypeptide(L)'
;MLIDLSEVLSEPHKSIDEVVGTEMKEVKVSGSRFPVSRTQPVHIHVEYAGEKKLHISCETSLTVIIPCDRCLTDVPTDFTLSFEKQVNTALADGEDDGESDEANYIDGYHLDVEQLLYNEILVGWPMKVLCSEDCKGICSVCGQNLNEGSCDCEDTSLDPRMSVIRDLYKNFKEV
;
A
#
# COMPACT_ATOMS: atom_id res chain seq x y z
N MET A 1 -11.93 12.62 0.48
CA MET A 1 -12.57 13.72 -0.29
C MET A 1 -13.78 13.15 -1.02
N LEU A 2 -14.92 13.83 -1.04
CA LEU A 2 -16.18 13.31 -1.62
C LEU A 2 -16.52 13.97 -2.96
N ILE A 3 -16.85 13.17 -3.97
CA ILE A 3 -17.40 13.59 -5.26
C ILE A 3 -18.89 13.22 -5.32
N ASP A 4 -19.73 14.16 -5.75
CA ASP A 4 -21.17 13.94 -5.93
C ASP A 4 -21.45 13.28 -7.29
N LEU A 5 -22.06 12.10 -7.26
CA LEU A 5 -22.43 11.27 -8.40
C LEU A 5 -23.86 11.51 -8.89
N SER A 6 -24.64 12.38 -8.24
CA SER A 6 -26.06 12.61 -8.53
C SER A 6 -26.31 12.99 -9.98
N GLU A 7 -25.40 13.76 -10.59
CA GLU A 7 -25.52 14.22 -11.97
C GLU A 7 -25.34 13.08 -12.99
N VAL A 8 -24.38 12.17 -12.76
CA VAL A 8 -24.11 11.02 -13.65
C VAL A 8 -25.21 9.98 -13.54
N LEU A 9 -25.78 9.83 -12.33
CA LEU A 9 -26.86 8.89 -12.06
C LEU A 9 -28.21 9.38 -12.60
N SER A 10 -28.44 10.69 -12.65
CA SER A 10 -29.68 11.29 -13.13
C SER A 10 -29.73 11.43 -14.66
N GLU A 11 -28.57 11.64 -15.31
CA GLU A 11 -28.48 11.81 -16.76
C GLU A 11 -27.47 10.82 -17.35
N PRO A 12 -27.91 9.71 -18.00
CA PRO A 12 -27.04 8.61 -18.47
C PRO A 12 -26.04 8.96 -19.58
N HIS A 13 -25.89 10.25 -19.92
CA HIS A 13 -24.93 10.77 -20.91
C HIS A 13 -23.96 11.81 -20.34
N LYS A 14 -24.00 12.08 -19.02
CA LYS A 14 -23.11 13.04 -18.37
C LYS A 14 -21.97 12.29 -17.70
N SER A 15 -20.73 12.64 -18.02
CA SER A 15 -19.54 12.18 -17.31
C SER A 15 -19.06 13.24 -16.33
N ILE A 16 -18.40 12.80 -15.26
CA ILE A 16 -17.61 13.67 -14.37
C ILE A 16 -16.16 13.51 -14.77
N ASP A 17 -15.50 14.62 -15.09
CA ASP A 17 -14.07 14.71 -15.36
C ASP A 17 -13.48 15.77 -14.44
N GLU A 18 -12.91 15.33 -13.31
CA GLU A 18 -12.44 16.22 -12.25
C GLU A 18 -10.97 15.96 -11.94
N VAL A 19 -10.27 17.04 -11.59
CA VAL A 19 -8.90 16.98 -11.08
C VAL A 19 -8.93 17.41 -9.63
N VAL A 20 -8.81 16.43 -8.74
CA VAL A 20 -8.96 16.65 -7.31
C VAL A 20 -7.61 16.58 -6.60
N GLY A 21 -7.36 17.53 -5.70
CA GLY A 21 -6.20 17.46 -4.83
C GLY A 21 -6.38 16.34 -3.80
N THR A 22 -5.35 15.54 -3.55
CA THR A 22 -5.34 14.61 -2.42
C THR A 22 -4.55 15.18 -1.25
N GLU A 23 -5.16 15.18 -0.07
CA GLU A 23 -4.56 15.61 1.19
C GLU A 23 -4.14 14.41 2.05
N MET A 24 -4.00 13.22 1.44
CA MET A 24 -3.62 12.00 2.14
C MET A 24 -2.23 12.18 2.79
N LYS A 25 -2.21 12.19 4.13
CA LYS A 25 -0.99 12.41 4.93
C LYS A 25 -0.33 11.11 5.39
N GLU A 26 -1.12 10.06 5.55
CA GLU A 26 -0.65 8.77 6.02
C GLU A 26 -1.44 7.63 5.36
N VAL A 27 -0.77 6.51 5.11
CA VAL A 27 -1.39 5.24 4.72
C VAL A 27 -1.26 4.28 5.90
N LYS A 28 -2.34 3.59 6.23
CA LYS A 28 -2.37 2.59 7.31
C LYS A 28 -2.30 1.19 6.72
N VAL A 29 -1.33 0.39 7.12
CA VAL A 29 -1.22 -1.01 6.67
C VAL A 29 -0.89 -1.89 7.86
N SER A 30 -1.67 -2.95 8.06
CA SER A 30 -1.46 -3.93 9.15
C SER A 30 -1.30 -3.29 10.54
N GLY A 31 -2.03 -2.20 10.80
CA GLY A 31 -1.97 -1.43 12.05
C GLY A 31 -0.82 -0.42 12.17
N SER A 32 0.12 -0.42 11.23
CA SER A 32 1.21 0.57 11.15
C SER A 32 0.80 1.78 10.31
N ARG A 33 1.43 2.93 10.53
CA ARG A 33 1.16 4.19 9.82
C ARG A 33 2.41 4.61 9.05
N PHE A 34 2.25 4.87 7.76
CA PHE A 34 3.33 5.25 6.86
C PHE A 34 3.05 6.64 6.32
N PRO A 35 3.94 7.62 6.55
CA PRO A 35 3.68 8.99 6.12
C PRO A 35 3.81 9.13 4.61
N VAL A 36 2.92 9.92 4.02
CA VAL A 36 2.96 10.28 2.61
C VAL A 36 3.81 11.56 2.49
N SER A 37 4.88 11.49 1.70
CA SER A 37 5.83 12.59 1.53
C SER A 37 5.48 13.50 0.35
N ARG A 38 4.87 12.94 -0.70
CA ARG A 38 4.51 13.65 -1.93
C ARG A 38 3.22 13.08 -2.49
N THR A 39 2.39 13.95 -3.04
CA THR A 39 1.17 13.59 -3.74
C THR A 39 1.04 14.41 -5.02
N GLN A 40 0.43 13.82 -6.04
CA GLN A 40 -0.03 14.53 -7.23
C GLN A 40 -1.56 14.65 -7.20
N PRO A 41 -2.13 15.64 -7.93
CA PRO A 41 -3.57 15.67 -8.16
C PRO A 41 -4.06 14.35 -8.75
N VAL A 42 -5.28 13.98 -8.41
CA VAL A 42 -5.94 12.77 -8.86
C VAL A 42 -6.83 13.15 -10.02
N HIS A 43 -6.59 12.56 -11.16
CA HIS A 43 -7.47 12.67 -12.32
C HIS A 43 -8.51 11.58 -12.20
N ILE A 44 -9.78 11.96 -12.11
CA ILE A 44 -10.88 11.01 -12.00
C ILE A 44 -11.91 11.25 -13.09
N HIS A 45 -12.25 10.17 -13.78
CA HIS A 45 -13.30 10.11 -14.78
C HIS A 45 -14.38 9.15 -14.30
N VAL A 46 -15.63 9.59 -14.25
CA VAL A 46 -16.78 8.74 -13.93
C VAL A 46 -17.82 8.85 -15.02
N GLU A 47 -18.23 7.73 -15.58
CA GLU A 47 -19.26 7.66 -16.62
C GLU A 47 -20.29 6.57 -16.33
N TYR A 48 -21.50 6.72 -16.88
CA TYR A 48 -22.54 5.71 -16.79
C TYR A 48 -22.31 4.61 -17.83
N ALA A 49 -22.11 3.38 -17.35
CA ALA A 49 -21.78 2.23 -18.20
C ALA A 49 -23.00 1.41 -18.65
N GLY A 50 -24.23 1.86 -18.33
CA GLY A 50 -25.46 1.12 -18.61
C GLY A 50 -25.86 0.15 -17.49
N GLU A 51 -27.10 -0.35 -17.54
CA GLU A 51 -27.61 -1.39 -16.63
C GLU A 51 -27.38 -1.10 -15.12
N LYS A 52 -27.57 0.15 -14.68
CA LYS A 52 -27.28 0.57 -13.30
C LYS A 52 -25.81 0.34 -12.91
N LYS A 53 -24.86 0.62 -13.80
CA LYS A 53 -23.42 0.55 -13.51
C LYS A 53 -22.72 1.87 -13.82
N LEU A 54 -21.72 2.21 -13.02
CA LEU A 54 -20.77 3.28 -13.28
C LEU A 54 -19.41 2.69 -13.61
N HIS A 55 -18.69 3.39 -14.47
CA HIS A 55 -17.30 3.15 -14.75
C HIS A 55 -16.49 4.30 -14.16
N ILE A 56 -15.52 3.97 -13.31
CA ILE A 56 -14.65 4.92 -12.60
C ILE A 56 -13.22 4.65 -13.07
N SER A 57 -12.58 5.66 -13.66
CA SER A 57 -11.16 5.64 -14.03
C SER A 57 -10.40 6.65 -13.19
N CYS A 58 -9.27 6.23 -12.63
CA CYS A 58 -8.44 7.06 -11.75
C CYS A 58 -6.97 6.97 -12.13
N GLU A 59 -6.33 8.13 -12.22
CA GLU A 59 -4.89 8.27 -12.43
C GLU A 59 -4.27 9.22 -11.41
N THR A 60 -3.26 8.76 -10.69
CA THR A 60 -2.48 9.60 -9.78
C THR A 60 -1.13 8.97 -9.44
N SER A 61 -0.28 9.73 -8.76
CA SER A 61 0.97 9.21 -8.19
C SER A 61 1.25 9.82 -6.82
N LEU A 62 1.79 9.01 -5.91
CA LEU A 62 2.19 9.47 -4.58
C LEU A 62 3.46 8.73 -4.11
N THR A 63 4.16 9.32 -3.15
CA THR A 63 5.36 8.74 -2.54
C THR A 63 5.12 8.51 -1.05
N VAL A 64 5.15 7.25 -0.63
CA VAL A 64 5.00 6.85 0.78
C VAL A 64 6.36 6.51 1.36
N ILE A 65 6.64 6.95 2.59
CA ILE A 65 7.86 6.57 3.30
C ILE A 65 7.62 5.24 4.00
N ILE A 66 8.31 4.19 3.53
CA ILE A 66 8.22 2.84 4.09
C ILE A 66 9.61 2.47 4.64
N PRO A 67 9.72 2.07 5.91
CA PRO A 67 11.00 1.65 6.48
C PRO A 67 11.48 0.37 5.80
N CYS A 68 12.79 0.29 5.57
CA CYS A 68 13.45 -0.91 5.06
C CYS A 68 13.25 -2.09 6.02
N ASP A 69 12.80 -3.24 5.51
CA ASP A 69 12.54 -4.44 6.32
C ASP A 69 13.79 -4.99 7.03
N ARG A 70 14.99 -4.64 6.55
CA ARG A 70 16.27 -5.13 7.11
C ARG A 70 16.93 -4.14 8.07
N CYS A 71 16.91 -2.85 7.76
CA CYS A 71 17.66 -1.85 8.53
C CYS A 71 16.81 -0.71 9.09
N LEU A 72 15.50 -0.72 8.84
CA LEU A 72 14.53 0.27 9.32
C LEU A 72 14.78 1.72 8.86
N THR A 73 15.74 1.95 7.96
CA THR A 73 15.93 3.25 7.32
C THR A 73 14.73 3.58 6.43
N ASP A 74 14.28 4.82 6.47
CA ASP A 74 13.19 5.34 5.64
C ASP A 74 13.52 5.20 4.14
N VAL A 75 12.63 4.54 3.40
CA VAL A 75 12.71 4.38 1.95
C VAL A 75 11.52 5.06 1.29
N PRO A 76 11.72 6.13 0.50
CA PRO A 76 10.67 6.69 -0.33
C PRO A 76 10.25 5.67 -1.38
N THR A 77 9.00 5.22 -1.31
CA THR A 77 8.40 4.27 -2.24
C THR A 77 7.35 4.97 -3.07
N ASP A 78 7.56 5.00 -4.38
CA ASP A 78 6.63 5.61 -5.33
C ASP A 78 5.51 4.63 -5.72
N PHE A 79 4.27 5.11 -5.65
CA PHE A 79 3.08 4.42 -6.13
C PHE A 79 2.53 5.20 -7.31
N THR A 80 2.47 4.56 -8.48
CA THR A 80 1.77 5.06 -9.66
C THR A 80 0.45 4.29 -9.77
N LEU A 81 -0.66 4.98 -9.55
CA LEU A 81 -2.00 4.39 -9.55
C LEU A 81 -2.69 4.75 -10.87
N SER A 82 -3.04 3.74 -11.64
CA SER A 82 -3.80 3.86 -12.89
C SER A 82 -4.73 2.67 -12.95
N PHE A 83 -6.00 2.86 -12.60
CA PHE A 83 -6.96 1.77 -12.49
C PHE A 83 -8.36 2.18 -12.93
N GLU A 84 -9.13 1.17 -13.31
CA GLU A 84 -10.50 1.27 -13.76
C GLU A 84 -11.35 0.33 -12.89
N LYS A 85 -12.51 0.79 -12.42
CA LYS A 85 -13.48 -0.04 -11.67
C LYS A 85 -14.87 0.13 -12.25
N GLN A 86 -15.61 -0.97 -12.27
CA GLN A 86 -17.04 -0.96 -12.55
C GLN A 86 -17.78 -1.17 -11.24
N VAL A 87 -18.71 -0.27 -10.94
CA VAL A 87 -19.49 -0.31 -9.71
C VAL A 87 -20.99 -0.31 -10.00
N ASN A 88 -21.76 -1.01 -9.17
CA ASN A 88 -23.21 -1.09 -9.31
C ASN A 88 -23.89 0.08 -8.57
N THR A 89 -24.82 0.77 -9.24
CA THR A 89 -25.54 1.91 -8.68
C THR A 89 -26.64 1.50 -7.69
N ALA A 90 -26.90 0.20 -7.50
CA ALA A 90 -27.75 -0.30 -6.43
C ALA A 90 -27.28 0.16 -5.03
N LEU A 91 -25.97 0.44 -4.89
CA LEU A 91 -25.37 1.06 -3.70
C LEU A 91 -25.92 2.47 -3.44
N ALA A 92 -26.21 3.23 -4.51
CA ALA A 92 -26.76 4.58 -4.42
C ALA A 92 -28.26 4.60 -4.08
N ASP A 93 -28.99 3.55 -4.47
CA ASP A 93 -30.42 3.35 -4.17
C ASP A 93 -30.65 2.80 -2.74
N GLY A 94 -29.59 2.48 -1.98
CA GLY A 94 -29.71 1.88 -0.65
C GLY A 94 -30.29 0.46 -0.65
N GLU A 95 -30.20 -0.23 -1.79
CA GLU A 95 -30.68 -1.61 -1.98
C GLU A 95 -29.60 -2.67 -1.65
N ASP A 96 -28.41 -2.24 -1.20
CA ASP A 96 -27.29 -3.12 -0.84
C ASP A 96 -27.26 -3.40 0.67
N ASP A 97 -27.03 -4.66 1.05
CA ASP A 97 -26.96 -5.11 2.47
C ASP A 97 -25.63 -4.71 3.16
N GLY A 98 -24.77 -3.92 2.48
CA GLY A 98 -23.48 -3.46 3.00
C GLY A 98 -22.38 -4.51 2.94
N GLU A 99 -22.60 -5.62 2.22
CA GLU A 99 -21.63 -6.70 2.03
C GLU A 99 -20.78 -6.55 0.76
N SER A 100 -21.04 -5.55 -0.10
CA SER A 100 -20.20 -5.32 -1.28
C SER A 100 -18.91 -4.54 -0.94
N ASP A 101 -17.79 -4.95 -1.55
CA ASP A 101 -16.49 -4.25 -1.44
C ASP A 101 -16.58 -2.77 -1.87
N GLU A 102 -17.54 -2.45 -2.72
CA GLU A 102 -17.82 -1.12 -3.27
C GLU A 102 -18.42 -0.15 -2.24
N ALA A 103 -19.12 -0.66 -1.23
CA ALA A 103 -19.70 0.15 -0.13
C ALA A 103 -18.62 0.82 0.74
N ASN A 104 -17.35 0.42 0.61
CA ASN A 104 -16.24 1.01 1.35
C ASN A 104 -15.83 2.41 0.86
N TYR A 105 -16.18 2.78 -0.38
CA TYR A 105 -15.78 4.06 -0.97
C TYR A 105 -16.93 4.77 -1.70
N ILE A 106 -18.13 4.18 -1.75
CA ILE A 106 -19.35 4.83 -2.25
C ILE A 106 -20.39 4.82 -1.14
N ASP A 107 -20.86 6.01 -0.75
CA ASP A 107 -21.94 6.20 0.22
C ASP A 107 -23.10 6.96 -0.44
N GLY A 108 -24.13 6.22 -0.86
CA GLY A 108 -25.24 6.76 -1.62
C GLY A 108 -24.77 7.37 -2.95
N TYR A 109 -24.89 8.68 -3.07
CA TYR A 109 -24.45 9.46 -4.24
C TYR A 109 -23.03 10.04 -4.07
N HIS A 110 -22.29 9.69 -3.02
CA HIS A 110 -20.96 10.24 -2.79
C HIS A 110 -19.85 9.21 -2.99
N LEU A 111 -18.88 9.54 -3.83
CA LEU A 111 -17.65 8.77 -4.01
C LEU A 111 -16.54 9.34 -3.13
N ASP A 112 -16.02 8.57 -2.18
CA ASP A 112 -14.82 8.91 -1.43
C ASP A 112 -13.56 8.50 -2.19
N VAL A 113 -12.95 9.47 -2.86
CA VAL A 113 -11.73 9.29 -3.65
C VAL A 113 -10.56 8.84 -2.77
N GLU A 114 -10.48 9.29 -1.51
CA GLU A 114 -9.36 8.91 -0.65
C GLU A 114 -9.46 7.46 -0.19
N GLN A 115 -10.67 6.97 0.11
CA GLN A 115 -10.91 5.56 0.40
C GLN A 115 -10.65 4.69 -0.83
N LEU A 116 -11.09 5.13 -2.01
CA LEU A 116 -10.84 4.44 -3.27
C LEU A 116 -9.33 4.28 -3.53
N LEU A 117 -8.57 5.37 -3.40
CA LEU A 117 -7.11 5.35 -3.57
C LEU A 117 -6.42 4.51 -2.49
N TYR A 118 -6.87 4.62 -1.24
CA TYR A 118 -6.34 3.82 -0.14
C TYR A 118 -6.47 2.32 -0.42
N ASN A 119 -7.63 1.88 -0.90
CA ASN A 119 -7.84 0.47 -1.27
C ASN A 119 -6.89 0.03 -2.38
N GLU A 120 -6.68 0.88 -3.40
CA GLU A 120 -5.77 0.54 -4.48
C GLU A 120 -4.30 0.49 -4.01
N ILE A 121 -3.89 1.39 -3.11
CA ILE A 121 -2.57 1.37 -2.49
C ILE A 121 -2.37 0.08 -1.68
N LEU A 122 -3.41 -0.39 -0.97
CA LEU A 122 -3.34 -1.66 -0.23
C LEU A 122 -3.17 -2.86 -1.16
N VAL A 123 -3.86 -2.88 -2.30
CA VAL A 123 -3.71 -3.93 -3.32
C VAL A 123 -2.30 -3.94 -3.91
N GLY A 124 -1.76 -2.75 -4.20
CA GLY A 124 -0.41 -2.57 -4.73
C GLY A 124 0.72 -2.59 -3.69
N TRP A 125 0.43 -2.90 -2.42
CA TRP A 125 1.40 -2.73 -1.35
C TRP A 125 2.59 -3.69 -1.51
N PRO A 126 3.85 -3.20 -1.47
CA PRO A 126 5.01 -4.05 -1.65
C PRO A 126 5.13 -5.06 -0.51
N MET A 127 5.33 -6.34 -0.83
CA MET A 127 5.59 -7.38 0.17
C MET A 127 6.91 -7.18 0.92
N LYS A 128 7.85 -6.45 0.31
CA LYS A 128 9.18 -6.20 0.86
C LYS A 128 9.74 -4.89 0.33
N VAL A 129 10.26 -4.05 1.21
CA VAL A 129 10.93 -2.79 0.92
C VAL A 129 12.36 -2.84 1.46
N LEU A 130 13.33 -2.59 0.58
CA LEU A 130 14.74 -2.52 0.94
C LEU A 130 15.32 -1.18 0.51
N CYS A 131 16.19 -0.61 1.33
CA CYS A 131 16.94 0.61 0.96
C CYS A 131 17.99 0.36 -0.13
N SER A 132 18.38 -0.91 -0.34
CA SER A 132 19.27 -1.38 -1.40
C SER A 132 19.18 -2.90 -1.54
N GLU A 133 19.53 -3.44 -2.72
CA GLU A 133 19.57 -4.89 -2.97
C GLU A 133 20.54 -5.61 -2.01
N ASP A 134 21.69 -4.99 -1.72
CA ASP A 134 22.73 -5.51 -0.83
C ASP A 134 22.60 -5.05 0.63
N CYS A 135 21.44 -4.53 1.05
CA CYS A 135 21.25 -4.02 2.40
C CYS A 135 21.65 -5.05 3.45
N LYS A 136 22.64 -4.76 4.30
CA LYS A 136 23.16 -5.72 5.29
C LYS A 136 22.21 -5.95 6.46
N GLY A 137 21.37 -4.95 6.77
CA GLY A 137 20.40 -4.98 7.85
C GLY A 137 20.96 -4.52 9.19
N ILE A 138 20.24 -4.78 10.27
CA ILE A 138 20.69 -4.53 11.65
C ILE A 138 21.33 -5.76 12.28
N CYS A 139 22.27 -5.53 13.20
CA CYS A 139 22.77 -6.56 14.09
C CYS A 139 21.64 -7.06 15.01
N SER A 140 21.41 -8.37 15.05
CA SER A 140 20.39 -9.00 15.91
C SER A 140 20.69 -8.91 17.41
N VAL A 141 21.91 -8.54 17.79
CA VAL A 141 22.35 -8.45 19.19
C VAL A 141 22.28 -7.01 19.72
N CYS A 142 22.86 -6.04 19.00
CA CYS A 142 22.96 -4.65 19.46
C CYS A 142 22.08 -3.65 18.70
N GLY A 143 21.46 -4.05 17.57
CA GLY A 143 20.67 -3.15 16.74
C GLY A 143 21.47 -2.21 15.84
N GLN A 144 22.80 -2.29 15.82
CA GLN A 144 23.65 -1.48 14.93
C GLN A 144 23.29 -1.71 13.46
N ASN A 145 23.14 -0.64 12.69
CA ASN A 145 22.96 -0.70 11.25
C ASN A 145 24.27 -1.12 10.57
N LEU A 146 24.30 -2.33 10.01
CA LEU A 146 25.48 -2.93 9.38
C LEU A 146 25.87 -2.24 8.06
N ASN A 147 24.99 -1.40 7.52
CA ASN A 147 25.28 -0.56 6.37
C ASN A 147 26.18 0.64 6.73
N GLU A 148 26.11 1.13 7.98
CA GLU A 148 26.85 2.31 8.45
C GLU A 148 28.15 1.94 9.15
N GLY A 149 28.25 0.72 9.68
CA GLY A 149 29.47 0.22 10.31
C GLY A 149 29.33 -1.22 10.78
N SER A 150 30.46 -1.88 11.02
CA SER A 150 30.49 -3.20 11.67
C SER A 150 30.23 -3.08 13.17
N CYS A 151 29.64 -4.13 13.76
CA CYS A 151 29.57 -4.31 15.20
C CYS A 151 30.56 -5.37 15.67
N ASP A 152 31.03 -5.26 16.92
CA ASP A 152 31.87 -6.27 17.58
C ASP A 152 31.06 -7.33 18.35
N CYS A 153 29.74 -7.43 18.10
CA CYS A 153 28.93 -8.48 18.71
C CYS A 153 29.45 -9.85 18.26
N GLU A 154 29.69 -10.73 19.23
CA GLU A 154 29.90 -12.14 18.92
C GLU A 154 28.69 -12.67 18.16
N ASP A 155 28.95 -13.44 17.11
CA ASP A 155 27.93 -14.11 16.33
C ASP A 155 27.25 -15.15 17.24
N THR A 156 26.17 -14.74 17.88
CA THR A 156 25.34 -15.58 18.75
C THR A 156 24.44 -16.51 17.95
N SER A 157 24.65 -16.65 16.63
CA SER A 157 23.96 -17.64 15.78
C SER A 157 24.33 -19.08 16.16
N LEU A 158 25.21 -19.27 17.13
CA LEU A 158 25.47 -20.55 17.76
C LEU A 158 24.30 -20.95 18.67
N ASP A 159 23.22 -21.39 18.04
CA ASP A 159 22.16 -22.10 18.75
C ASP A 159 22.83 -23.32 19.44
N PRO A 160 22.75 -23.43 20.79
CA PRO A 160 23.41 -24.51 21.52
C PRO A 160 22.96 -25.91 21.08
N ARG A 161 21.80 -26.02 20.43
CA ARG A 161 21.31 -27.27 19.81
C ARG A 161 22.14 -27.68 18.60
N MET A 162 22.75 -26.72 17.90
CA MET A 162 23.53 -26.91 16.69
C MET A 162 25.04 -27.08 16.96
N SER A 163 25.49 -26.86 18.20
CA SER A 163 26.88 -27.06 18.63
C SER A 163 27.39 -28.49 18.37
N VAL A 164 26.53 -29.51 18.54
CA VAL A 164 26.88 -30.92 18.31
C VAL A 164 27.24 -31.21 16.85
N ILE A 165 26.57 -30.57 15.90
CA ILE A 165 26.83 -30.73 14.46
C ILE A 165 28.19 -30.09 14.09
N ARG A 166 28.53 -28.98 14.74
CA ARG A 166 29.82 -28.32 14.54
C ARG A 166 30.99 -29.16 15.06
N ASP A 167 30.83 -29.81 16.21
CA ASP A 167 31.85 -30.69 16.76
C ASP A 167 32.07 -31.92 15.86
N LEU A 168 31.01 -32.46 15.25
CA LEU A 168 31.15 -33.48 14.21
C LEU A 168 31.96 -32.95 13.01
N TYR A 169 31.64 -31.77 12.48
CA TYR A 169 32.37 -31.18 11.34
C TYR A 169 33.84 -30.86 11.65
N LYS A 170 34.19 -30.50 12.89
CA LYS A 170 35.58 -30.31 13.32
C LYS A 170 36.34 -31.65 13.30
N ASN A 171 35.72 -32.71 13.82
CA ASN A 171 36.32 -34.04 13.86
C ASN A 171 36.56 -34.66 12.48
N PHE A 172 35.76 -34.30 11.46
CA PHE A 172 35.96 -34.76 10.07
C PHE A 172 37.07 -34.01 9.32
N LYS A 173 37.60 -32.90 9.86
CA LYS A 173 38.69 -32.13 9.24
C LYS A 173 40.09 -32.59 9.66
N GLU A 174 40.18 -33.50 10.63
CA GLU A 174 41.43 -34.05 11.18
C GLU A 174 41.83 -35.42 10.56
N VAL A 175 41.40 -35.71 9.32
CA VAL A 175 41.82 -36.92 8.58
C VAL A 175 42.40 -36.56 7.22
#